data_AF-A0A3S4U418-F1
#
_entry.id   AF-A0A3S4U418-F1
#
_cell.length_a   1.000
_cell.length_b   1.000
_cell.length_c   1.000
_cell.angle_alpha   90.00
_cell.angle_beta   90.00
_cell.angle_gamma   90.00
#
_symmetry.space_group_name_H-M   'P 1'
#
loop_
_entity.id
_entity.type
_entity.pdbx_description
1 polymer ?
#
loop_
_entity_poly.entity_id
_entity_poly.type
_entity_poly.pdbx_seq_one_letter_code
_entity_poly.pdbx_strand_id
1 'polypeptide(L)'
;MSKPVDPRIRLAIANWPADAPRGAVASLGAEHAISRNTFYKLRRRAEQMGQAAVLEPLSRRPQTSPTALGQEVKDQAVSVRAALAASGLDHGPVSVHDKMRQMGLDNRVPGSAGPPVPGSGPGPGRAVQKAPSGLEAALPRAQRLLADRAPPPTCQAAAASAWIRPAHR
;
A
#
# COMPACT_ATOMS: atom_id res chain seq x y z
N MET A 1 2.14 1.33 -22.07
CA MET A 1 2.26 2.71 -21.55
C MET A 1 0.90 3.39 -21.74
N SER A 2 0.12 3.66 -20.68
CA SER A 2 -1.13 4.42 -20.86
C SER A 2 -0.81 5.90 -21.07
N LYS A 3 -1.47 6.51 -22.05
CA LYS A 3 -1.34 7.95 -22.28
C LYS A 3 -1.93 8.71 -21.07
N PRO A 4 -1.26 9.75 -20.56
CA PRO A 4 -1.85 10.61 -19.54
C PRO A 4 -3.16 11.22 -20.05
N VAL A 5 -4.10 11.47 -19.13
CA VAL A 5 -5.33 12.21 -19.43
C VAL A 5 -4.96 13.62 -19.92
N ASP A 6 -5.71 14.13 -20.91
CA ASP A 6 -5.51 15.47 -21.44
C ASP A 6 -5.49 16.53 -20.31
N PRO A 7 -4.52 17.46 -20.30
CA PRO A 7 -4.40 18.49 -19.27
C PRO A 7 -5.66 19.34 -19.06
N ARG A 8 -6.44 19.61 -20.12
CA ARG A 8 -7.68 20.39 -20.02
C ARG A 8 -8.75 19.65 -19.24
N ILE A 9 -8.87 18.34 -19.47
CA ILE A 9 -9.84 17.53 -18.73
C ILE A 9 -9.41 17.38 -17.27
N ARG A 10 -8.11 17.28 -17.01
CA ARG A 10 -7.57 17.27 -15.64
C ARG A 10 -7.88 18.58 -14.91
N LEU A 11 -7.77 19.72 -15.59
CA LEU A 11 -8.17 21.02 -15.05
C LEU A 11 -9.69 21.08 -14.76
N ALA A 12 -10.52 20.62 -15.68
CA ALA A 12 -11.98 20.54 -15.48
C ALA A 12 -12.36 19.67 -14.27
N ILE A 13 -11.66 18.54 -14.06
CA ILE A 13 -11.84 17.68 -12.89
C ILE A 13 -11.33 18.34 -11.60
N ALA A 14 -10.23 19.10 -11.68
CA ALA A 14 -9.68 19.81 -10.52
C ALA A 14 -10.59 20.97 -10.06
N ASN A 15 -11.26 21.64 -10.98
CA ASN A 15 -12.21 22.72 -10.72
C ASN A 15 -13.68 22.25 -10.70
N TRP A 16 -13.92 20.99 -10.33
CA TRP A 16 -15.26 20.41 -10.41
C TRP A 16 -16.22 21.07 -9.41
N PRO A 17 -17.41 21.52 -9.83
CA PRO A 17 -18.37 22.18 -8.96
C PRO A 17 -18.92 21.23 -7.89
N ALA A 18 -19.16 21.75 -6.69
CA ALA A 18 -19.74 20.98 -5.58
C ALA A 18 -21.22 20.65 -5.80
N ASP A 19 -21.91 21.49 -6.55
CA ASP A 19 -23.33 21.43 -6.92
C ASP A 19 -23.59 20.70 -8.25
N ALA A 20 -22.65 19.86 -8.70
CA ALA A 20 -22.78 19.13 -9.96
C ALA A 20 -24.06 18.26 -10.01
N PRO A 21 -24.81 18.26 -11.13
CA PRO A 21 -26.03 17.48 -11.25
C PRO A 21 -25.73 15.98 -11.20
N ARG A 22 -26.72 15.19 -10.75
CA ARG A 22 -26.57 13.73 -10.70
C ARG A 22 -26.26 13.20 -12.10
N GLY A 23 -25.27 12.30 -12.17
CA GLY A 23 -24.84 11.71 -13.44
C GLY A 23 -23.78 12.52 -14.20
N ALA A 24 -23.39 13.72 -13.75
CA ALA A 24 -22.38 14.53 -14.43
C ALA A 24 -21.03 13.81 -14.62
N VAL A 25 -20.61 12.99 -13.65
CA VAL A 25 -19.40 12.14 -13.76
C VAL A 25 -19.57 11.04 -14.83
N ALA A 26 -20.79 10.53 -15.00
CA ALA A 26 -21.08 9.54 -16.04
C ALA A 26 -21.08 10.17 -17.42
N SER A 27 -21.68 11.37 -17.57
CA SER A 27 -21.66 12.13 -18.82
C SER A 27 -20.23 12.50 -19.23
N LEU A 28 -19.43 13.04 -18.30
CA LEU A 28 -18.02 13.35 -18.54
C LEU A 28 -17.20 12.10 -18.92
N GLY A 29 -17.47 10.96 -18.26
CA GLY A 29 -16.81 9.71 -18.59
C GLY A 29 -17.13 9.22 -20.00
N ALA A 30 -18.38 9.38 -20.43
CA ALA A 30 -18.83 9.02 -21.78
C ALA A 30 -18.25 9.95 -22.86
N GLU A 31 -18.18 11.25 -22.59
CA GLU A 31 -17.68 12.25 -23.54
C GLU A 31 -16.16 12.19 -23.73
N HIS A 32 -15.42 11.94 -22.64
CA HIS A 32 -13.95 12.04 -22.66
C HIS A 32 -13.22 10.69 -22.56
N ALA A 33 -13.96 9.57 -22.61
CA ALA A 33 -13.44 8.21 -22.43
C ALA A 33 -12.62 8.02 -21.15
N ILE A 34 -13.04 8.68 -20.05
CA ILE A 34 -12.38 8.61 -18.75
C ILE A 34 -13.16 7.67 -17.83
N SER A 35 -12.46 6.70 -17.24
CA SER A 35 -13.07 5.83 -16.22
C SER A 35 -13.42 6.63 -14.96
N ARG A 36 -14.50 6.24 -14.28
CA ARG A 36 -14.88 6.83 -12.97
C ARG A 36 -13.74 6.72 -11.94
N ASN A 37 -12.92 5.66 -12.00
CA ASN A 37 -11.75 5.49 -11.13
C ASN A 37 -10.72 6.61 -11.36
N THR A 38 -10.41 6.91 -12.63
CA THR A 38 -9.50 8.01 -13.00
C THR A 38 -10.02 9.36 -12.50
N PHE A 39 -11.32 9.62 -12.65
CA PHE A 39 -11.96 10.83 -12.11
C PHE A 39 -11.70 10.99 -10.61
N TYR A 40 -12.05 9.98 -9.80
CA TYR A 40 -11.89 10.06 -8.35
C TYR A 40 -10.42 10.14 -7.90
N LYS A 41 -9.50 9.49 -8.63
CA LYS A 41 -8.06 9.62 -8.36
C LYS A 41 -7.55 11.04 -8.56
N LEU A 42 -8.00 11.71 -9.63
CA LEU A 42 -7.60 13.10 -9.91
C LEU A 42 -8.28 14.07 -8.93
N ARG A 43 -9.56 13.86 -8.60
CA ARG A 43 -10.32 14.66 -7.63
C ARG A 43 -9.68 14.60 -6.24
N ARG A 44 -9.38 13.40 -5.74
CA ARG A 44 -8.68 13.21 -4.46
C ARG A 44 -7.30 13.89 -4.46
N ARG A 45 -6.61 13.89 -5.59
CA ARG A 45 -5.30 14.57 -5.72
C ARG A 45 -5.43 16.08 -5.67
N ALA A 46 -6.45 16.65 -6.32
CA ALA A 46 -6.74 18.09 -6.26
C ALA A 46 -7.00 18.54 -4.81
N GLU A 47 -7.73 17.73 -4.04
CA GLU A 47 -8.04 18.01 -2.63
C GLU A 47 -6.80 17.92 -1.73
N GLN A 48 -5.91 16.95 -1.97
CA GLN A 48 -4.76 16.70 -1.10
C GLN A 48 -3.55 17.58 -1.40
N MET A 49 -3.31 17.86 -2.68
CA MET A 49 -2.08 18.51 -3.17
C MET A 49 -2.34 19.84 -3.88
N GLY A 50 -3.61 20.27 -3.95
CA GLY A 50 -4.04 21.46 -4.68
C GLY A 50 -4.30 21.21 -6.17
N GLN A 51 -4.96 22.17 -6.84
CA GLN A 51 -5.31 22.03 -8.25
C GLN A 51 -4.08 21.93 -9.17
N ALA A 52 -2.97 22.60 -8.83
CA ALA A 52 -1.74 22.60 -9.62
C ALA A 52 -1.13 21.20 -9.75
N ALA A 53 -1.18 20.38 -8.70
CA ALA A 53 -0.66 19.01 -8.69
C ALA A 53 -1.41 18.05 -9.64
N VAL A 54 -2.57 18.49 -10.15
CA VAL A 54 -3.39 17.73 -11.08
C VAL A 54 -3.12 18.10 -12.53
N LEU A 55 -2.38 19.17 -12.85
CA LEU A 55 -2.06 19.54 -14.24
C LEU A 55 -0.97 18.65 -14.84
N GLU A 56 0.10 18.44 -14.09
CA GLU A 56 1.29 17.68 -14.50
C GLU A 56 1.14 16.20 -14.14
N PRO A 57 1.34 15.24 -15.07
CA PRO A 57 1.33 13.82 -14.73
C PRO A 57 2.48 13.50 -13.77
N LEU A 58 2.16 12.94 -12.60
CA LEU A 58 3.18 12.52 -11.65
C LEU A 58 3.99 11.32 -12.16
N SER A 59 5.19 11.17 -11.61
CA SER A 59 6.03 9.99 -11.82
C SER A 59 5.23 8.70 -11.57
N ARG A 60 5.41 7.73 -12.48
CA ARG A 60 4.82 6.39 -12.35
C ARG A 60 5.61 5.48 -11.41
N ARG A 61 6.80 5.92 -10.96
CA ARG A 61 7.61 5.16 -10.01
C ARG A 61 6.85 5.07 -8.67
N PRO A 62 6.79 3.89 -8.03
CA PRO A 62 6.20 3.78 -6.71
C PRO A 62 6.90 4.73 -5.74
N GLN A 63 6.13 5.38 -4.88
CA GLN A 63 6.64 6.36 -3.91
C GLN A 63 7.53 5.69 -2.85
N THR A 64 7.21 4.44 -2.51
CA THR A 64 7.93 3.66 -1.50
C THR A 64 8.43 2.35 -2.10
N SER A 65 9.55 1.85 -1.57
CA SER A 65 10.04 0.51 -1.86
C SER A 65 9.71 -0.40 -0.68
N PRO A 66 9.15 -1.60 -0.91
CA PRO A 66 8.92 -2.58 0.16
C PRO A 66 10.24 -3.11 0.75
N THR A 67 11.34 -2.99 0.01
CA THR A 67 12.69 -3.37 0.47
C THR A 67 13.48 -2.19 1.04
N ALA A 68 12.85 -1.01 1.21
CA ALA A 68 13.51 0.11 1.85
C ALA A 68 13.83 -0.22 3.32
N LEU A 69 15.10 -0.06 3.70
CA LEU A 69 15.52 -0.18 5.09
C LEU A 69 15.04 1.03 5.89
N GLY A 70 14.56 0.78 7.10
CA GLY A 70 14.24 1.83 8.07
C GLY A 70 15.46 2.67 8.41
N GLN A 71 15.25 3.92 8.83
CA GLN A 71 16.33 4.85 9.12
C GLN A 71 17.23 4.34 10.26
N GLU A 72 16.64 3.76 11.30
CA GLU A 72 17.36 3.16 12.43
C GLU A 72 18.38 2.10 11.99
N VAL A 73 18.00 1.20 11.08
CA VAL A 73 18.89 0.15 10.56
C VAL A 73 20.06 0.76 9.77
N LYS A 74 19.82 1.88 9.06
CA LYS A 74 20.89 2.60 8.35
C LYS A 74 21.84 3.25 9.34
N ASP A 75 21.33 3.86 10.39
CA ASP A 75 22.14 4.53 11.41
C ASP A 75 22.99 3.52 12.19
N GLN A 76 22.40 2.36 12.51
CA GLN A 76 23.12 1.21 13.08
C GLN A 76 24.23 0.71 12.14
N ALA A 77 23.96 0.57 10.85
CA ALA A 77 24.97 0.16 9.87
C ALA A 77 26.13 1.17 9.76
N VAL A 78 25.84 2.47 9.82
CA VAL A 78 26.86 3.53 9.83
C VAL A 78 27.71 3.46 11.11
N SER A 79 27.08 3.26 12.27
CA SER A 79 27.76 3.11 13.56
C SER A 79 28.69 1.88 13.57
N VAL A 80 28.21 0.73 13.08
CA VAL A 80 29.02 -0.49 12.96
C VAL A 80 30.20 -0.28 12.02
N ARG A 81 29.97 0.38 10.87
CA ARG A 81 31.06 0.73 9.94
C ARG A 81 32.13 1.61 10.60
N ALA A 82 31.72 2.60 11.39
CA ALA A 82 32.65 3.46 12.13
C ALA A 82 33.44 2.68 13.18
N ALA A 83 32.80 1.77 13.91
CA ALA A 83 33.46 0.92 14.90
C ALA A 83 34.48 -0.04 14.27
N LEU A 84 34.16 -0.63 13.11
CA LEU A 84 35.08 -1.50 12.36
C LEU A 84 36.28 -0.70 11.84
N ALA A 85 36.05 0.50 11.31
CA ALA A 85 37.12 1.40 10.85
C ALA A 85 38.04 1.82 11.99
N ALA A 86 37.50 2.18 13.16
CA ALA A 86 38.28 2.54 14.34
C ALA A 86 39.14 1.38 14.87
N SER A 87 38.66 0.15 14.69
CA SER A 87 39.37 -1.06 15.11
C SER A 87 40.38 -1.55 14.06
N GLY A 88 40.48 -0.88 12.91
CA GLY A 88 41.35 -1.29 11.80
C GLY A 88 40.91 -2.58 11.09
N LEU A 89 39.65 -2.99 11.24
CA LEU A 89 39.09 -4.14 10.55
C LEU A 89 38.52 -3.75 9.17
N ASP A 90 38.26 -4.75 8.35
CA ASP A 90 37.55 -4.55 7.08
C ASP A 90 36.15 -3.96 7.33
N HIS A 91 35.88 -2.86 6.63
CA HIS A 91 34.66 -2.07 6.76
C HIS A 91 33.84 -2.09 5.46
N GLY A 92 34.01 -3.16 4.67
CA GLY A 92 33.19 -3.48 3.51
C GLY A 92 31.73 -3.83 3.89
N PRO A 93 30.82 -3.83 2.90
CA PRO A 93 29.39 -4.07 3.14
C PRO A 93 29.09 -5.47 3.71
N VAL A 94 29.87 -6.49 3.34
CA VAL A 94 29.73 -7.86 3.87
C VAL A 94 30.11 -7.91 5.35
N SER A 95 31.26 -7.34 5.71
CA SER A 95 31.77 -7.29 7.08
C SER A 95 30.86 -6.51 8.03
N VAL A 96 30.28 -5.40 7.56
CA VAL A 96 29.26 -4.65 8.31
C VAL A 96 27.99 -5.49 8.49
N HIS A 97 27.51 -6.15 7.43
CA HIS A 97 26.33 -7.02 7.50
C HIS A 97 26.53 -8.17 8.49
N ASP A 98 27.66 -8.87 8.44
CA ASP A 98 27.96 -9.98 9.32
C ASP A 98 28.09 -9.52 10.77
N LYS A 99 28.70 -8.35 11.00
CA LYS A 99 28.79 -7.75 12.33
C LYS A 99 27.43 -7.33 12.88
N MET A 100 26.56 -6.75 12.04
CA MET A 100 25.17 -6.44 12.42
C MET A 100 24.38 -7.70 12.76
N ARG A 101 24.53 -8.77 11.97
CA ARG A 101 23.91 -10.09 12.24
C ARG A 101 24.41 -10.71 13.55
N GLN A 102 25.70 -10.64 13.84
CA GLN A 102 26.26 -11.09 15.12
C GLN A 102 25.71 -10.31 16.33
N MET A 103 25.41 -9.02 16.15
CA MET A 103 24.81 -8.17 17.19
C MET A 103 23.28 -8.31 17.28
N GLY A 104 22.66 -9.14 16.43
CA GLY A 104 21.18 -9.27 16.37
C GLY A 104 20.47 -8.02 15.86
N LEU A 105 21.19 -7.15 15.13
CA LEU A 105 20.66 -5.91 14.55
C LEU A 105 20.03 -6.14 13.16
N ASP A 106 20.03 -7.37 12.65
CA ASP A 106 19.41 -7.78 11.40
C ASP A 106 17.92 -8.12 11.56
N ASN A 107 17.16 -7.30 12.29
CA ASN A 107 15.72 -7.52 12.42
C ASN A 107 14.97 -7.12 11.14
N ARG A 108 15.03 -7.98 10.11
CA ARG A 108 14.08 -7.94 8.99
C ARG A 108 12.71 -8.35 9.51
N VAL A 109 11.76 -7.42 9.49
CA VAL A 109 10.33 -7.72 9.61
C VAL A 109 9.95 -8.84 8.62
N PRO A 110 9.15 -9.86 9.01
CA PRO A 110 8.88 -11.02 8.16
C PRO A 110 8.00 -10.61 6.97
N GLY A 111 8.66 -10.43 5.83
CA GLY A 111 8.02 -10.14 4.53
C GLY A 111 8.97 -10.12 3.34
N SER A 112 10.27 -10.32 3.57
CA SER A 112 11.31 -10.25 2.53
C SER A 112 12.35 -11.36 2.61
N ALA A 113 11.99 -12.52 3.18
CA ALA A 113 12.86 -13.68 3.20
C ALA A 113 13.07 -14.18 1.75
N GLY A 114 14.24 -13.88 1.19
CA GLY A 114 14.80 -14.68 0.12
C GLY A 114 15.10 -16.10 0.64
N PRO A 115 15.20 -17.11 -0.24
CA PRO A 115 15.40 -18.49 0.19
C PRO A 115 16.67 -18.61 1.03
N PRO A 116 16.66 -19.42 2.09
CA PRO A 116 17.85 -19.65 2.90
C PRO A 116 18.95 -20.29 2.04
N VAL A 117 20.14 -19.69 2.07
CA VAL A 117 21.37 -20.29 1.53
C VAL A 117 21.78 -21.47 2.43
N PRO A 118 21.87 -22.71 1.91
CA PRO A 118 22.31 -23.85 2.68
C PRO A 118 23.84 -23.87 2.75
N GLY A 119 24.41 -23.79 3.95
CA GLY A 119 25.83 -24.11 4.17
C GLY A 119 26.56 -23.19 5.14
N SER A 120 26.24 -23.26 6.43
CA SER A 120 27.23 -23.16 7.50
C SER A 120 26.56 -23.57 8.81
N GLY A 121 26.79 -24.81 9.25
CA GLY A 121 26.25 -25.33 10.51
C GLY A 121 27.30 -25.28 11.62
N PRO A 122 26.91 -24.99 12.87
CA PRO A 122 27.60 -25.50 14.05
C PRO A 122 26.95 -26.82 14.52
N GLY A 123 27.79 -27.74 14.97
CA GLY A 123 27.49 -29.16 15.20
C GLY A 123 26.49 -29.53 16.30
N PRO A 124 26.27 -30.85 16.53
CA PRO A 124 25.10 -31.36 17.21
C PRO A 124 25.27 -31.42 18.74
N GLY A 125 24.26 -30.95 19.45
CA GLY A 125 24.17 -31.00 20.91
C GLY A 125 22.79 -31.45 21.38
N ARG A 126 22.69 -32.75 21.65
CA ARG A 126 21.84 -33.43 22.64
C ARG A 126 20.30 -33.48 22.44
N ALA A 127 19.86 -34.72 22.23
CA ALA A 127 18.49 -35.18 22.28
C ALA A 127 17.82 -34.94 23.64
N VAL A 128 16.58 -34.45 23.61
CA VAL A 128 15.57 -34.71 24.65
C VAL A 128 14.34 -35.27 23.95
N GLN A 129 14.05 -36.54 24.24
CA GLN A 129 12.81 -37.19 23.87
C GLN A 129 11.72 -36.78 24.87
N LYS A 130 10.52 -36.44 24.40
CA LYS A 130 9.29 -36.69 25.16
C LYS A 130 8.14 -37.02 24.20
N ALA A 131 7.55 -38.18 24.45
CA ALA A 131 6.44 -38.80 23.75
C ALA A 131 5.09 -38.07 24.01
N PRO A 132 4.01 -38.39 23.26
CA PRO A 132 2.83 -37.56 23.07
C PRO A 132 1.73 -37.80 24.11
N SER A 133 0.92 -36.76 24.38
CA SER A 133 -0.28 -36.88 25.23
C SER A 133 -1.39 -35.93 24.76
N GLY A 134 -2.58 -36.50 24.52
CA GLY A 134 -3.87 -35.81 24.31
C GLY A 134 -4.16 -35.51 22.82
N LEU A 135 -5.03 -36.20 22.09
CA LEU A 135 -6.50 -36.34 22.25
C LEU A 135 -7.19 -35.00 22.55
N GLU A 136 -7.51 -34.25 21.50
CA GLU A 136 -8.71 -33.40 21.48
C GLU A 136 -9.20 -33.23 20.04
N ALA A 137 -10.48 -33.51 19.85
CA ALA A 137 -11.11 -33.71 18.57
C ALA A 137 -11.54 -32.36 17.97
N ALA A 138 -10.87 -31.93 16.90
CA ALA A 138 -11.28 -30.75 16.16
C ALA A 138 -12.57 -31.04 15.35
N LEU A 139 -13.70 -30.53 15.82
CA LEU A 139 -14.94 -30.46 15.04
C LEU A 139 -14.71 -29.72 13.70
N PRO A 140 -15.38 -30.12 12.61
CA PRO A 140 -15.16 -29.56 11.29
C PRO A 140 -15.65 -28.10 11.16
N ARG A 141 -14.83 -27.31 10.46
CA ARG A 141 -14.88 -25.86 10.19
C ARG A 141 -16.15 -25.36 9.46
N ALA A 142 -17.13 -26.20 9.19
CA ALA A 142 -18.25 -25.91 8.30
C ALA A 142 -19.44 -25.17 8.94
N GLN A 143 -19.51 -25.06 10.28
CA GLN A 143 -20.69 -24.48 10.97
C GLN A 143 -20.53 -23.01 11.40
N ARG A 144 -19.43 -22.34 11.05
CA ARG A 144 -19.15 -20.96 11.51
C ARG A 144 -19.62 -19.84 10.56
N LEU A 145 -20.42 -20.15 9.55
CA LEU A 145 -20.78 -19.23 8.45
C LEU A 145 -22.28 -18.92 8.30
N LEU A 146 -23.12 -19.16 9.32
CA LEU A 146 -24.57 -18.90 9.21
C LEU A 146 -25.13 -17.84 10.16
N ALA A 147 -24.31 -17.15 10.95
CA ALA A 147 -24.80 -16.26 12.01
C ALA A 147 -24.65 -14.75 11.75
N ASP A 148 -24.33 -14.31 10.54
CA ASP A 148 -24.16 -12.87 10.27
C ASP A 148 -24.72 -12.42 8.92
N ARG A 149 -26.06 -12.45 8.82
CA ARG A 149 -26.80 -11.87 7.70
C ARG A 149 -28.08 -11.17 8.19
N ALA A 150 -27.90 -10.09 8.95
CA ALA A 150 -28.95 -9.08 9.12
C ALA A 150 -28.93 -8.10 7.94
N PRO A 151 -30.06 -7.83 7.25
CA PRO A 151 -30.13 -6.78 6.23
C PRO A 151 -30.21 -5.38 6.85
N PRO A 152 -29.65 -4.33 6.21
CA PRO A 152 -29.78 -2.95 6.71
C PRO A 152 -31.21 -2.42 6.53
N PRO A 153 -31.69 -1.55 7.44
CA PRO A 153 -32.99 -0.92 7.29
C PRO A 153 -32.99 0.08 6.13
N THR A 154 -33.95 -0.11 5.24
CA THR A 154 -34.38 0.80 4.19
C THR A 154 -34.86 2.13 4.79
N CYS A 155 -34.28 3.25 4.39
CA CYS A 155 -34.94 4.56 4.44
C CYS A 155 -35.35 4.94 3.00
N GLN A 156 -36.63 4.72 2.70
CA GLN A 156 -37.35 5.34 1.60
C GLN A 156 -37.71 6.79 1.95
N ALA A 157 -38.05 7.55 0.89
CA ALA A 157 -38.77 8.83 0.84
C ALA A 157 -37.88 10.09 0.97
N ALA A 158 -38.03 11.17 0.18
CA ALA A 158 -38.97 11.51 -0.88
C ALA A 158 -38.50 12.78 -1.65
N ALA A 159 -39.11 12.98 -2.84
CA ALA A 159 -39.44 14.24 -3.52
C ALA A 159 -38.29 15.14 -4.05
N ALA A 160 -38.19 15.33 -5.38
CA ALA A 160 -38.72 16.48 -6.16
C ALA A 160 -37.88 17.76 -5.92
N SER A 161 -37.28 18.43 -6.91
CA SER A 161 -37.91 18.95 -8.12
C SER A 161 -36.88 19.41 -9.17
N ALA A 162 -37.29 19.21 -10.43
CA ALA A 162 -37.26 20.17 -11.55
C ALA A 162 -36.01 21.06 -11.79
N TRP A 163 -35.33 20.84 -12.91
CA TRP A 163 -34.96 21.94 -13.82
C TRP A 163 -35.25 21.54 -15.26
N ILE A 164 -36.42 22.00 -15.70
CA ILE A 164 -36.77 22.21 -17.10
C ILE A 164 -35.81 23.29 -17.65
N ARG A 165 -35.44 23.11 -18.93
CA ARG A 165 -34.77 24.06 -19.85
C ARG A 165 -35.12 25.55 -19.61
N PRO A 166 -34.26 26.44 -20.13
CA PRO A 166 -34.76 27.52 -20.97
C PRO A 166 -34.26 27.39 -22.41
N ALA A 167 -35.17 27.75 -23.32
CA ALA A 167 -34.95 27.93 -24.74
C ALA A 167 -34.34 29.31 -25.03
N HIS A 168 -33.37 29.33 -25.95
CA HIS A 168 -32.97 30.46 -26.80
C HIS A 168 -32.27 29.78 -28.01
N ARG A 169 -32.51 30.07 -29.28
CA ARG A 169 -33.28 31.06 -30.04
C ARG A 169 -33.50 30.45 -31.43
#